data_AF-A0A3D2AXA8-F1
#
_entry.id   AF-A0A3D2AXA8-F1
#
_cell.length_a   1.000
_cell.length_b   1.000
_cell.length_c   1.000
_cell.angle_alpha   90.00
_cell.angle_beta   90.00
_cell.angle_gamma   90.00
#
_symmetry.space_group_name_H-M   'P 1'
#
loop_
_entity.id
_entity.type
_entity.pdbx_description
1 polymer ?
#
loop_
_entity_poly.entity_id
_entity_poly.type
_entity_poly.pdbx_seq_one_letter_code
_entity_poly.pdbx_strand_id
1 'polypeptide(L)'
;MTIVRLKIITGFIVQNRWVQALIGLCISSFLTFFAIENIAWVEINEGLRNLPIPILLIASGPMALNIILRGARWYLLLPNERIKFSSLLLVQNTGIGVNNISPIRMISEPIQLALITRRYEIRFAKAFTGLIGGNFLDVLASGSLI
;
A
#
# COMPACT_ATOMS: atom_id res chain seq x y z
N MET A 1 -22.87 6.99 -38.49
CA MET A 1 -21.43 6.66 -38.65
C MET A 1 -20.57 7.02 -37.42
N THR A 2 -20.95 8.05 -36.64
CA THR A 2 -20.21 8.57 -35.47
C THR A 2 -20.19 7.62 -34.26
N ILE A 3 -21.28 6.88 -34.01
CA ILE A 3 -21.43 5.96 -32.86
C ILE A 3 -20.49 4.74 -32.98
N VAL A 4 -20.27 4.24 -34.20
CA VAL A 4 -19.40 3.08 -34.45
C VAL A 4 -17.93 3.43 -34.19
N ARG A 5 -17.48 4.64 -34.57
CA ARG A 5 -16.13 5.12 -34.25
C ARG A 5 -15.89 5.24 -32.75
N LEU A 6 -16.89 5.71 -31.99
CA LEU A 6 -16.77 5.87 -30.54
C LEU A 6 -16.57 4.51 -29.84
N LYS A 7 -17.29 3.45 -30.27
CA LYS A 7 -17.12 2.08 -29.74
C LYS A 7 -15.76 1.47 -30.08
N ILE A 8 -15.21 1.76 -31.26
CA ILE A 8 -13.88 1.26 -31.67
C ILE A 8 -12.78 1.94 -30.84
N ILE A 9 -12.90 3.24 -30.61
CA ILE A 9 -11.94 4.02 -29.81
C ILE A 9 -11.98 3.59 -28.33
N THR A 10 -13.18 3.44 -27.75
CA THR A 10 -13.28 2.95 -26.36
C THR A 10 -12.81 1.51 -26.23
N GLY A 11 -13.09 0.63 -27.21
CA GLY A 11 -12.55 -0.72 -27.26
C GLY A 11 -11.01 -0.75 -27.30
N PHE A 12 -10.40 0.10 -28.12
CA PHE A 12 -8.93 0.21 -28.22
C PHE A 12 -8.28 0.76 -26.94
N ILE A 13 -8.88 1.76 -26.30
CA ILE A 13 -8.43 2.32 -25.02
C ILE A 13 -8.56 1.27 -23.89
N VAL A 14 -9.64 0.50 -23.87
CA VAL A 14 -9.84 -0.56 -22.86
C VAL A 14 -8.87 -1.73 -23.06
N GLN A 15 -8.43 -1.97 -24.30
CA GLN A 15 -7.54 -3.08 -24.63
C GLN A 15 -6.05 -2.75 -24.44
N ASN A 16 -5.64 -1.49 -24.62
CA ASN A 16 -4.24 -1.09 -24.55
C ASN A 16 -3.85 -0.51 -23.17
N ARG A 17 -3.16 -1.32 -22.36
CA ARG A 17 -2.70 -0.95 -21.00
C ARG A 17 -1.80 0.29 -20.97
N TRP A 18 -1.02 0.55 -22.02
CA TRP A 18 -0.17 1.74 -22.10
C TRP A 18 -0.97 3.02 -22.31
N VAL A 19 -2.04 2.94 -23.11
CA VAL A 19 -2.95 4.07 -23.34
C VAL A 19 -3.71 4.40 -22.04
N GLN A 20 -4.14 3.38 -21.29
CA GLN A 20 -4.75 3.58 -19.96
C GLN A 20 -3.78 4.24 -18.97
N ALA A 21 -2.53 3.79 -18.93
CA ALA A 21 -1.51 4.37 -18.08
C ALA A 21 -1.23 5.84 -18.41
N LEU A 22 -1.12 6.17 -19.71
CA LEU A 22 -0.94 7.54 -20.18
C LEU A 22 -2.14 8.44 -19.84
N ILE A 23 -3.36 7.96 -20.08
CA ILE A 23 -4.58 8.69 -19.71
C ILE A 23 -4.64 8.91 -18.19
N GLY A 24 -4.36 7.88 -17.41
CA GLY A 24 -4.32 7.97 -15.94
C GLY A 24 -3.28 8.98 -15.45
N LEU A 25 -2.09 9.01 -16.06
CA LEU A 25 -1.07 10.02 -15.78
C LEU A 25 -1.56 11.43 -16.12
N CYS A 26 -2.09 11.64 -17.33
CA CYS A 26 -2.59 12.94 -17.76
C CYS A 26 -3.69 13.46 -16.84
N ILE A 27 -4.66 12.62 -16.49
CA ILE A 27 -5.75 12.96 -15.57
C ILE A 27 -5.18 13.29 -14.18
N SER A 28 -4.27 12.46 -13.66
CA SER A 28 -3.68 12.67 -12.34
C SER A 28 -2.90 13.98 -12.29
N SER A 29 -2.05 14.26 -13.29
CA SER A 29 -1.29 15.51 -13.37
C SER A 29 -2.21 16.74 -13.48
N PHE A 30 -3.27 16.64 -14.29
CA PHE A 30 -4.26 17.71 -14.41
C PHE A 30 -4.96 17.98 -13.06
N LEU A 31 -5.44 16.93 -12.38
CA LEU A 31 -6.07 17.07 -11.06
C LEU A 31 -5.10 17.61 -10.01
N THR A 32 -3.84 17.16 -10.01
CA THR A 32 -2.81 17.69 -9.10
C THR A 32 -2.54 19.18 -9.36
N PHE A 33 -2.46 19.60 -10.63
CA PHE A 33 -2.30 21.00 -10.98
C PHE A 33 -3.45 21.85 -10.42
N PHE A 34 -4.71 21.43 -10.66
CA PHE A 34 -5.89 22.11 -10.14
C PHE A 34 -5.93 22.12 -8.60
N ALA A 35 -5.52 21.04 -7.95
CA ALA A 35 -5.47 20.97 -6.50
C ALA A 35 -4.45 21.97 -5.92
N ILE A 36 -3.26 22.08 -6.52
CA ILE A 36 -2.20 22.99 -6.06
C ILE A 36 -2.57 24.46 -6.25
N GLU A 37 -3.22 24.80 -7.36
CA GLU A 37 -3.60 26.17 -7.70
C GLU A 37 -4.62 26.76 -6.70
N ASN A 38 -5.52 25.93 -6.18
CA ASN A 38 -6.62 26.37 -5.30
C ASN A 38 -6.29 26.24 -3.79
N ILE A 39 -5.06 25.90 -3.43
CA ILE A 39 -4.65 25.74 -2.03
C ILE A 39 -4.26 27.10 -1.42
N ALA A 40 -4.92 27.46 -0.31
CA ALA A 40 -4.49 28.54 0.56
C ALA A 40 -3.28 28.11 1.40
N TRP A 41 -2.07 28.22 0.82
CA TRP A 41 -0.82 27.80 1.46
C TRP A 41 -0.56 28.43 2.83
N VAL A 42 -1.05 29.67 3.02
CA VAL A 42 -0.97 30.39 4.30
C VAL A 42 -1.78 29.68 5.38
N GLU A 43 -3.03 29.32 5.09
CA GLU A 43 -3.91 28.60 6.03
C GLU A 43 -3.36 27.23 6.39
N ILE A 44 -2.77 26.50 5.43
CA ILE A 44 -2.10 25.22 5.71
C ILE A 44 -0.94 25.43 6.67
N ASN A 45 -0.07 26.41 6.40
CA ASN A 45 1.08 26.67 7.27
C ASN A 45 0.65 27.12 8.68
N GLU A 46 -0.39 27.94 8.80
CA GLU A 46 -0.96 28.30 10.10
C GLU A 46 -1.59 27.10 10.82
N GLY A 47 -2.32 26.25 10.10
CA GLY A 47 -2.86 25.00 10.61
C GLY A 47 -1.77 24.07 11.11
N LEU A 48 -0.67 23.92 10.35
CA LEU A 48 0.49 23.10 10.72
C LEU A 48 1.21 23.63 11.97
N ARG A 49 1.35 24.96 12.12
CA ARG A 49 1.97 25.58 13.30
C ARG A 49 1.12 25.44 14.56
N ASN A 50 -0.20 25.46 14.39
CA ASN A 50 -1.15 25.35 15.49
C ASN A 50 -1.66 23.91 15.70
N LEU A 51 -0.95 22.92 15.16
CA LEU A 51 -1.33 21.51 15.27
C LEU A 51 -1.35 21.08 16.75
N PRO A 52 -2.51 20.61 17.26
CA PRO A 52 -2.58 20.08 18.61
C PRO A 52 -1.85 18.72 18.66
N ILE A 53 -0.61 18.75 19.14
CA ILE A 53 0.24 17.56 19.30
C ILE A 53 -0.47 16.39 20.02
N PRO A 54 -1.27 16.61 21.08
CA PRO A 54 -2.01 15.51 21.71
C PRO A 54 -2.96 14.78 20.75
N ILE A 55 -3.64 15.51 19.86
CA ILE A 55 -4.56 14.92 18.89
C ILE A 55 -3.78 14.13 17.84
N LEU A 56 -2.64 14.63 17.38
CA LEU A 56 -1.75 13.89 16.47
C LEU A 56 -1.26 12.58 17.09
N LEU A 57 -0.90 12.58 18.38
CA LEU A 57 -0.48 11.38 19.08
C LEU A 57 -1.62 10.37 19.19
N ILE A 58 -2.82 10.82 19.54
CA ILE A 58 -4.01 9.96 19.58
C ILE A 58 -4.32 9.39 18.19
N ALA A 59 -4.27 10.22 17.14
CA ALA A 59 -4.53 9.81 15.76
C ALA A 59 -3.47 8.84 15.21
N SER A 60 -2.22 8.95 15.65
CA SER A 60 -1.15 8.01 15.28
C SER A 60 -1.25 6.68 16.01
N GLY A 61 -2.01 6.60 17.11
CA GLY A 61 -2.24 5.37 17.89
C GLY A 61 -2.75 4.19 17.06
N PRO A 62 -3.90 4.32 16.35
CA PRO A 62 -4.41 3.28 15.46
C PRO A 62 -3.41 2.88 14.36
N MET A 63 -2.66 3.83 13.83
CA MET A 63 -1.64 3.55 12.81
C MET A 63 -0.49 2.71 13.38
N ALA A 64 0.01 3.07 14.56
CA ALA A 64 1.04 2.30 15.26
C ALA A 64 0.54 0.90 15.63
N LEU A 65 -0.70 0.80 16.12
CA LEU A 65 -1.33 -0.48 16.45
C LEU A 65 -1.46 -1.37 15.22
N ASN A 66 -1.90 -0.83 14.08
CA ASN A 66 -1.97 -1.56 12.82
C ASN A 66 -0.60 -2.10 12.37
N ILE A 67 0.47 -1.31 12.52
CA ILE A 67 1.84 -1.75 12.21
C ILE A 67 2.26 -2.91 13.12
N ILE A 68 1.99 -2.80 14.43
CA ILE A 68 2.33 -3.82 15.41
C ILE A 68 1.55 -5.11 15.14
N LEU A 69 0.24 -5.03 14.94
CA LEU A 69 -0.62 -6.20 14.68
C LEU A 69 -0.21 -6.95 13.41
N ARG A 70 0.15 -6.23 12.35
CA ARG A 70 0.65 -6.86 11.11
C ARG A 70 1.98 -7.57 11.32
N GLY A 71 2.90 -6.97 12.07
CA GLY A 71 4.15 -7.63 12.47
C GLY A 71 3.91 -8.86 13.35
N ALA A 72 2.97 -8.77 14.30
CA ALA A 72 2.62 -9.85 15.22
C ALA A 72 2.04 -11.05 14.46
N ARG A 73 1.18 -10.79 13.49
CA ARG A 73 0.66 -11.82 12.59
C ARG A 73 1.77 -12.61 11.91
N TRP A 74 2.78 -11.94 11.32
CA TRP A 74 3.91 -12.64 10.70
C TRP A 74 4.75 -13.43 11.71
N TYR A 75 4.91 -12.90 12.92
CA TYR A 75 5.64 -13.58 13.99
C TYR A 75 4.95 -14.88 14.41
N LEU A 76 3.62 -14.88 14.48
CA LEU A 76 2.82 -16.07 14.77
C LEU A 76 2.80 -17.09 13.62
N LEU A 77 2.85 -16.62 12.38
CA LEU A 77 2.81 -17.47 11.17
C LEU A 77 4.17 -18.09 10.80
N LEU A 78 5.25 -17.67 11.46
CA LEU A 78 6.60 -18.21 11.27
C LEU A 78 7.14 -18.84 12.57
N PRO A 79 6.48 -19.87 13.12
CA PRO A 79 6.91 -20.49 14.36
C PRO A 79 8.27 -21.17 14.18
N ASN A 80 9.07 -21.12 15.25
CA ASN A 80 10.41 -21.72 15.33
C ASN A 80 11.47 -21.13 14.39
N GLU A 81 11.20 -19.97 13.79
CA GLU A 81 12.20 -19.21 13.06
C GLU A 81 12.95 -18.24 13.97
N ARG A 82 14.26 -18.08 13.74
CA ARG A 82 15.11 -17.16 14.51
C ARG A 82 15.02 -15.73 13.96
N ILE A 83 13.81 -15.19 13.83
CA ILE A 83 13.60 -13.81 13.36
C ILE A 83 13.14 -12.90 14.50
N LYS A 84 13.79 -11.73 14.62
CA LYS A 84 13.39 -10.72 15.60
C LYS A 84 12.08 -10.07 15.16
N PHE A 85 11.20 -9.78 16.11
CA PHE A 85 9.96 -9.05 15.85
C PHE A 85 10.20 -7.71 15.12
N SER A 86 11.23 -6.95 15.51
CA SER A 86 11.61 -5.70 14.85
C SER A 86 11.99 -5.88 13.38
N SER A 87 12.52 -7.04 13.00
CA SER A 87 12.85 -7.36 11.62
C SER A 87 11.58 -7.58 10.79
N LEU A 88 10.58 -8.24 11.36
CA LEU A 88 9.27 -8.40 10.72
C LEU A 88 8.54 -7.06 10.55
N LEU A 89 8.62 -6.18 11.54
CA LEU A 89 8.12 -4.81 11.41
C LEU A 89 8.77 -4.06 10.24
N LEU A 90 10.10 -4.20 10.08
CA LEU A 90 10.80 -3.58 8.96
C LEU A 90 10.36 -4.18 7.63
N VAL A 91 10.30 -5.51 7.50
CA VAL A 91 9.84 -6.17 6.27
C VAL A 91 8.45 -5.70 5.86
N GLN A 92 7.51 -5.69 6.82
CA GLN A 92 6.13 -5.27 6.58
C GLN A 92 6.03 -3.79 6.18
N ASN A 93 6.72 -2.91 6.92
CA ASN A 93 6.70 -1.48 6.62
C ASN A 93 7.42 -1.14 5.30
N THR A 94 8.47 -1.87 4.93
CA THR A 94 9.08 -1.73 3.60
C THR A 94 8.11 -2.18 2.51
N GLY A 95 7.41 -3.31 2.70
CA GLY A 95 6.38 -3.74 1.75
C GLY A 95 5.28 -2.71 1.55
N ILE A 96 4.74 -2.14 2.64
CA ILE A 96 3.72 -1.09 2.61
C ILE A 96 4.27 0.19 1.99
N GLY A 97 5.46 0.63 2.40
CA GLY A 97 6.11 1.83 1.90
C GLY A 97 6.32 1.77 0.40
N VAL A 98 6.81 0.63 -0.13
CA VAL A 98 6.94 0.43 -1.57
C VAL A 98 5.57 0.41 -2.25
N ASN A 99 4.56 -0.20 -1.65
CA ASN A 99 3.21 -0.19 -2.22
C ASN A 99 2.64 1.22 -2.38
N ASN A 100 2.95 2.12 -1.45
CA ASN A 100 2.43 3.48 -1.44
C ASN A 100 3.08 4.38 -2.49
N ILE A 101 4.33 4.12 -2.86
CA ILE A 101 5.06 4.88 -3.89
C ILE A 101 5.02 4.21 -5.26
N SER A 102 4.74 2.91 -5.30
CA SER A 102 4.72 2.14 -6.54
C SER A 102 3.44 2.40 -7.33
N PRO A 103 3.53 2.68 -8.65
CA PRO A 103 2.37 2.73 -9.52
C PRO A 103 1.70 1.35 -9.68
N ILE A 104 2.42 0.28 -9.32
CA ILE A 104 1.95 -1.12 -9.39
C ILE A 104 1.64 -1.59 -7.97
N ARG A 105 0.35 -1.78 -7.66
CA ARG A 105 -0.18 -2.11 -6.31
C ARG A 105 0.08 -3.55 -5.81
N MET A 106 0.73 -4.41 -6.60
CA MET A 106 0.98 -5.82 -6.25
C MET A 106 2.45 -6.13 -5.95
N ILE A 107 3.30 -5.12 -5.83
CA ILE A 107 4.75 -5.34 -5.63
C ILE A 107 5.12 -5.61 -4.16
N SER A 108 4.26 -5.20 -3.22
CA SER A 108 4.52 -5.29 -1.77
C SER A 108 4.83 -6.71 -1.30
N GLU A 109 4.12 -7.71 -1.82
CA GLU A 109 4.25 -9.12 -1.46
C GLU A 109 5.57 -9.74 -1.97
N PRO A 110 5.92 -9.64 -3.27
CA PRO A 110 7.23 -10.04 -3.76
C PRO A 110 8.39 -9.41 -2.98
N ILE A 111 8.29 -8.13 -2.60
CA ILE A 111 9.33 -7.44 -1.84
C ILE A 111 9.44 -8.00 -0.42
N GLN A 112 8.31 -8.18 0.27
CA GLN A 112 8.31 -8.77 1.61
C GLN A 112 8.91 -10.17 1.59
N LEU A 113 8.54 -10.98 0.60
CA LEU A 113 9.04 -12.33 0.41
C LEU A 113 10.55 -12.32 0.08
N ALA A 114 11.00 -11.42 -0.79
CA ALA A 114 12.41 -11.27 -1.12
C ALA A 114 13.23 -10.81 0.10
N LEU A 115 12.74 -9.85 0.88
CA LEU A 115 13.42 -9.36 2.08
C LEU A 115 13.54 -10.47 3.12
N ILE A 116 12.47 -11.19 3.42
CA ILE A 116 12.52 -12.21 4.47
C ILE A 116 13.39 -13.42 4.07
N THR A 117 13.39 -13.79 2.80
CA THR A 117 14.16 -14.94 2.31
C THR A 117 15.63 -14.61 2.06
N ARG A 118 15.94 -13.43 1.54
CA ARG A 118 17.32 -13.04 1.21
C ARG A 118 18.06 -12.38 2.34
N ARG A 119 17.41 -11.51 3.12
CA ARG A 119 18.07 -10.75 4.19
C ARG A 119 18.02 -11.47 5.52
N TYR A 120 16.92 -12.15 5.80
CA TYR A 120 16.69 -12.84 7.07
C TYR A 120 16.76 -14.36 6.93
N GLU A 121 17.15 -14.86 5.75
CA GLU A 121 17.47 -16.27 5.47
C GLU A 121 16.36 -17.27 5.82
N ILE A 122 15.11 -16.81 5.90
CA ILE A 122 13.97 -17.69 6.14
C ILE A 122 13.72 -18.52 4.89
N ARG A 123 13.52 -19.84 5.06
CA ARG A 123 13.25 -20.75 3.94
C ARG A 123 12.04 -20.27 3.15
N PHE A 124 12.18 -20.13 1.83
CA PHE A 124 11.13 -19.64 0.92
C PHE A 124 9.78 -20.30 1.17
N ALA A 125 9.74 -21.64 1.26
CA ALA A 125 8.49 -22.38 1.51
C ALA A 125 7.78 -21.93 2.79
N LYS A 126 8.51 -21.68 3.88
CA LYS A 126 7.90 -21.20 5.14
C LYS A 126 7.45 -19.75 5.03
N ALA A 127 8.28 -18.89 4.47
CA ALA A 127 7.96 -17.48 4.24
C ALA A 127 6.72 -17.32 3.34
N PHE A 128 6.62 -18.12 2.29
CA PHE A 128 5.50 -18.12 1.35
C PHE A 128 4.22 -18.64 1.99
N THR A 129 4.27 -19.74 2.76
CA THR A 129 3.11 -20.22 3.53
C THR A 129 2.66 -19.17 4.55
N GLY A 130 3.59 -18.50 5.23
CA GLY A 130 3.28 -17.41 6.15
C GLY A 130 2.60 -16.23 5.45
N LEU A 131 3.06 -15.86 4.26
CA LEU A 131 2.45 -14.80 3.44
C LEU A 131 1.02 -15.17 3.02
N ILE A 132 0.81 -16.37 2.48
CA ILE A 132 -0.52 -16.86 2.09
C ILE A 132 -1.45 -16.94 3.30
N GLY A 133 -0.98 -17.51 4.41
CA GLY A 133 -1.74 -17.61 5.64
C GLY A 133 -2.16 -16.23 6.16
N GLY A 134 -1.26 -15.25 6.09
CA GLY A 134 -1.56 -13.86 6.45
C GLY A 134 -2.67 -13.26 5.59
N ASN A 135 -2.55 -13.38 4.27
CA ASN A 135 -3.55 -12.86 3.33
C ASN A 135 -4.91 -13.55 3.51
N PHE A 136 -4.92 -14.86 3.75
CA PHE A 136 -6.15 -15.60 4.03
C PHE A 136 -6.83 -15.08 5.31
N LEU A 137 -6.07 -14.87 6.38
CA LEU A 137 -6.60 -14.29 7.62
C LEU A 137 -7.14 -12.87 7.41
N ASP A 138 -6.48 -12.05 6.59
CA ASP A 138 -6.96 -10.70 6.27
C ASP A 138 -8.29 -10.72 5.53
N VAL A 139 -8.47 -11.66 4.58
CA VAL A 139 -9.74 -11.84 3.87
C VAL A 139 -10.84 -12.26 4.82
N LEU A 140 -10.57 -13.20 5.73
CA LEU A 140 -11.55 -13.63 6.74
C LEU A 140 -11.92 -12.49 7.70
N ALA A 141 -10.92 -11.76 8.19
CA ALA A 141 -11.15 -10.63 9.08
C ALA A 141 -11.95 -9.53 8.39
N SER A 142 -11.60 -9.19 7.15
CA SER A 142 -12.33 -8.18 6.36
C SER A 142 -13.75 -8.64 6.01
N GLY A 143 -13.92 -9.92 5.69
CA GLY A 143 -15.23 -10.51 5.40
C GLY A 143 -16.13 -10.60 6.63
N SER A 144 -15.58 -10.74 7.83
CA SER A 144 -16.37 -10.78 9.09
C SER A 144 -16.94 -9.43 9.53
N LEU A 145 -16.46 -8.34 8.93
CA LEU A 145 -16.90 -6.97 9.23
C LEU A 145 -18.05 -6.49 8.32
N ILE A 146 -18.47 -7.30 7.35
CA ILE A 146 -19.56 -7.05 6.39
C ILE A 146 -20.71 -7.99 6.71
#